data_AF-X1GAR0-F1
#
_entry.id   AF-X1GAR0-F1
#
_cell.length_a   1.000
_cell.length_b   1.000
_cell.length_c   1.000
_cell.angle_alpha   90.00
_cell.angle_beta   90.00
_cell.angle_gamma   90.00
#
_symmetry.space_group_name_H-M   'P 1'
#
loop_
_entity.id
_entity.type
_entity.pdbx_description
1 polymer ?
#
loop_
_entity_poly.entity_id
_entity_poly.type
_entity_poly.pdbx_seq_one_letter_code
_entity_poly.pdbx_strand_id
1 'polypeptide(L)'
;MPSIEGLDELIKDYEHQEMEKRIYKLIPDKWHTEIRMFTENEFSNTGVRDGELVKAADDLAAYIEAYLSLKNGIKNKDLSSAKIKIKEKYRGKNILGIDFGKIYLNFD
;
A
#
# COMPACT_ATOMS: atom_id res chain seq x y z
N MET A 1 -2.23 -14.97 -10.10
CA MET A 1 -2.51 -14.64 -11.51
C MET A 1 -1.36 -13.79 -12.01
N PRO A 2 -0.77 -14.07 -13.19
CA PRO A 2 0.19 -13.14 -13.77
C PRO A 2 -0.56 -11.85 -14.11
N SER A 3 -0.03 -10.69 -13.67
CA SER A 3 -0.46 -9.38 -14.19
C SER A 3 -0.25 -9.44 -15.70
N ILE A 4 -1.34 -9.28 -16.44
CA ILE A 4 -1.28 -9.15 -17.89
C ILE A 4 -0.71 -7.77 -18.13
N GLU A 5 0.41 -7.69 -18.84
CA GLU A 5 1.06 -6.42 -19.20
C GLU A 5 0.01 -5.45 -19.77
N GLY A 6 -0.22 -4.32 -19.09
CA GLY A 6 -1.24 -3.31 -19.42
C GLY A 6 -2.55 -3.36 -18.61
N LEU A 7 -2.83 -4.42 -17.85
CA LEU A 7 -4.03 -4.47 -16.98
C LEU A 7 -3.95 -3.44 -15.85
N ASP A 8 -2.77 -3.23 -15.28
CA ASP A 8 -2.56 -2.27 -14.20
C ASP A 8 -2.82 -0.82 -14.67
N GLU A 9 -2.46 -0.49 -15.91
CA GLU A 9 -2.76 0.82 -16.52
C GLU A 9 -4.25 0.97 -16.79
N LEU A 10 -4.90 -0.05 -17.33
CA LEU A 10 -6.35 -0.04 -17.57
C LEU A 10 -7.14 0.15 -16.27
N ILE A 11 -6.74 -0.53 -15.18
CA ILE A 11 -7.37 -0.38 -13.87
C ILE A 11 -7.24 1.07 -13.38
N LYS A 12 -6.04 1.66 -13.48
CA LYS A 12 -5.83 3.06 -13.09
C LYS A 12 -6.70 4.04 -13.87
N ASP A 13 -6.85 3.83 -15.17
CA ASP A 13 -7.74 4.65 -15.99
C ASP A 13 -9.21 4.53 -15.53
N TYR A 14 -9.66 3.31 -15.18
CA TYR A 14 -10.99 3.09 -14.62
C TYR A 14 -11.17 3.76 -13.27
N GLU A 15 -10.20 3.65 -12.37
CA GLU A 15 -10.23 4.27 -11.04
C GLU A 15 -10.35 5.80 -11.17
N HIS A 16 -9.53 6.42 -12.02
CA HIS A 16 -9.59 7.85 -12.30
C HIS A 16 -10.97 8.27 -12.84
N GLN A 17 -11.54 7.51 -13.78
CA GLN A 17 -12.88 7.79 -14.29
C GLN A 17 -13.97 7.71 -13.23
N GLU A 18 -13.92 6.74 -12.31
CA GLU A 18 -14.92 6.61 -11.25
C GLU A 18 -14.79 7.71 -10.20
N MET A 19 -13.56 8.19 -9.92
CA MET A 19 -13.32 9.37 -9.09
C MET A 19 -14.03 10.61 -9.66
N GLU A 20 -13.84 10.88 -10.96
CA GLU A 20 -14.48 12.00 -11.68
C GLU A 20 -16.00 11.84 -11.77
N LYS A 21 -16.49 10.62 -12.06
CA LYS A 21 -17.92 10.39 -12.28
C LYS A 21 -18.73 10.39 -10.99
N ARG A 22 -18.16 9.93 -9.86
CA ARG A 22 -18.89 9.70 -8.61
C ARG A 22 -18.37 10.53 -7.45
N ILE A 23 -17.06 10.51 -7.19
CA ILE A 23 -16.52 11.04 -5.93
C ILE A 23 -16.45 12.56 -5.98
N TYR A 24 -15.81 13.15 -7.00
CA TYR A 24 -15.62 14.61 -7.07
C TYR A 24 -16.95 15.39 -7.19
N LYS A 25 -18.01 14.75 -7.67
CA LYS A 25 -19.37 15.35 -7.71
C LYS A 25 -20.06 15.41 -6.35
N LEU A 26 -19.60 14.63 -5.38
CA LEU A 26 -20.21 14.49 -4.05
C LEU A 26 -19.44 15.23 -2.95
N ILE A 27 -18.24 15.73 -3.25
CA ILE A 27 -17.40 16.42 -2.29
C ILE A 27 -17.10 17.86 -2.74
N PRO A 28 -16.95 18.81 -1.80
CA PRO A 28 -16.57 20.18 -2.13
C PRO A 28 -15.24 20.27 -2.88
N ASP A 29 -15.16 21.15 -3.88
CA ASP A 29 -13.97 21.37 -4.75
C ASP A 29 -12.67 21.58 -3.96
N LYS A 30 -12.76 22.25 -2.80
CA LYS A 30 -11.61 22.51 -1.94
C LYS A 30 -10.90 21.24 -1.44
N TRP A 31 -11.55 20.08 -1.48
CA TRP A 31 -10.98 18.79 -1.04
C TRP A 31 -10.50 17.91 -2.20
N HIS A 32 -10.73 18.33 -3.45
CA HIS A 32 -10.41 17.48 -4.61
C HIS A 32 -8.91 17.21 -4.70
N THR A 33 -8.09 18.22 -4.38
CA THR A 33 -6.62 18.08 -4.40
C THR A 33 -6.13 17.06 -3.39
N GLU A 34 -6.56 17.15 -2.13
CA GLU A 34 -6.15 16.20 -1.10
C GLU A 34 -6.66 14.79 -1.39
N ILE A 35 -7.94 14.65 -1.77
CA ILE A 35 -8.50 13.35 -2.10
C ILE A 35 -7.75 12.70 -3.27
N ARG A 36 -7.49 13.44 -4.35
CA ARG A 36 -6.65 12.97 -5.46
C ARG A 36 -5.27 12.51 -5.01
N MET A 37 -4.64 13.25 -4.09
CA MET A 37 -3.33 12.90 -3.55
C MET A 37 -3.37 11.61 -2.70
N PHE A 38 -4.47 11.33 -2.01
CA PHE A 38 -4.62 10.14 -1.17
C PHE A 38 -5.14 8.91 -1.90
N THR A 39 -5.72 9.05 -3.09
CA THR A 39 -6.34 7.93 -3.82
C THR A 39 -5.66 7.59 -5.15
N GLU A 40 -5.04 8.57 -5.81
CA GLU A 40 -4.43 8.38 -7.14
C GLU A 40 -2.90 8.52 -7.11
N ASN A 41 -2.36 9.19 -6.08
CA ASN A 41 -0.94 9.50 -5.94
C ASN A 41 -0.43 9.19 -4.52
N GLU A 42 -1.04 8.21 -3.87
CA GLU A 42 -0.88 7.90 -2.45
C GLU A 42 0.56 7.52 -2.07
N PHE A 43 1.33 7.02 -3.03
CA PHE A 43 2.75 6.67 -2.86
C PHE A 43 3.71 7.54 -3.68
N SER A 44 3.23 8.66 -4.23
CA SER A 44 4.10 9.63 -4.91
C SER A 44 4.80 10.53 -3.91
N ASN A 45 6.07 10.86 -4.19
CA ASN A 45 6.84 11.85 -3.43
C ASN A 45 6.29 13.25 -3.69
N THR A 46 6.06 14.01 -2.62
CA THR A 46 5.56 15.38 -2.66
C THR A 46 6.35 16.25 -1.69
N GLY A 47 6.24 17.58 -1.79
CA GLY A 47 6.90 18.50 -0.84
C GLY A 47 6.45 18.35 0.62
N VAL A 48 5.35 17.63 0.87
CA VAL A 48 4.76 17.43 2.21
C VAL A 48 4.85 15.98 2.70
N ARG A 49 5.25 15.03 1.85
CA ARG A 49 5.20 13.59 2.16
C ARG A 49 6.14 12.79 1.26
N ASP A 50 6.89 11.87 1.87
CA ASP A 50 7.68 10.85 1.18
C ASP A 50 6.80 9.63 0.88
N GLY A 51 6.59 9.35 -0.40
CA GLY A 51 5.73 8.29 -0.88
C GLY A 51 6.30 6.88 -0.66
N GLU A 52 7.63 6.73 -0.62
CA GLU A 52 8.28 5.46 -0.28
C GLU A 52 8.02 5.10 1.19
N LEU A 53 8.13 6.08 2.10
CA LEU A 53 7.79 5.89 3.50
C LEU A 53 6.31 5.52 3.68
N VAL A 54 5.40 6.18 2.96
CA VAL A 54 3.96 5.87 3.02
C VAL A 54 3.72 4.44 2.54
N LYS A 55 4.37 4.01 1.45
CA LYS A 55 4.22 2.65 0.98
C LYS A 55 4.77 1.63 1.95
N ALA A 56 5.89 1.94 2.61
CA ALA A 56 6.46 1.07 3.62
C ALA A 56 5.60 0.95 4.88
N ALA A 57 4.94 2.03 5.29
CA ALA A 57 3.99 2.01 6.40
C ALA A 57 2.72 1.21 6.06
N ASP A 58 2.18 1.38 4.84
CA ASP A 58 1.04 0.60 4.31
C ASP A 58 1.33 -0.90 4.28
N ASP A 59 2.47 -1.30 3.71
CA ASP A 59 2.88 -2.71 3.68
C ASP A 59 3.13 -3.28 5.09
N LEU A 60 3.64 -2.46 6.02
CA LEU A 60 3.84 -2.86 7.41
C LEU A 60 2.49 -3.11 8.12
N ALA A 61 1.49 -2.26 7.88
CA ALA A 61 0.14 -2.46 8.41
C ALA A 61 -0.46 -3.77 7.89
N ALA A 62 -0.41 -4.00 6.58
CA ALA A 62 -0.89 -5.24 5.95
C ALA A 62 -0.16 -6.48 6.49
N TYR A 63 1.15 -6.38 6.74
CA TYR A 63 1.92 -7.45 7.37
C TYR A 63 1.42 -7.77 8.79
N ILE A 64 1.20 -6.74 9.62
CA ILE A 64 0.74 -6.91 11.01
C ILE A 64 -0.65 -7.56 11.03
N GLU A 65 -1.56 -7.14 10.15
CA GLU A 65 -2.89 -7.73 10.02
C GLU A 65 -2.81 -9.22 9.64
N ALA A 66 -1.97 -9.57 8.66
CA ALA A 66 -1.74 -10.95 8.27
C ALA A 66 -1.11 -11.77 9.42
N TYR A 67 -0.13 -11.21 10.13
CA TYR A 67 0.51 -11.84 11.29
C TYR A 67 -0.50 -12.13 12.40
N LEU A 68 -1.32 -11.16 12.78
CA LEU A 68 -2.34 -11.32 13.82
C LEU A 68 -3.41 -12.33 13.42
N SER A 69 -3.84 -12.32 12.16
CA SER A 69 -4.79 -13.30 11.62
C SER A 69 -4.28 -14.74 11.73
N LEU A 70 -3.02 -14.97 11.33
CA LEU A 70 -2.37 -16.28 11.45
C LEU A 70 -2.18 -16.69 12.91
N LYS A 71 -1.77 -15.76 13.78
CA LYS A 71 -1.59 -16.00 15.22
C LYS A 71 -2.89 -16.37 15.92
N ASN A 72 -4.01 -15.79 15.48
CA ASN A 72 -5.36 -16.09 16.00
C ASN A 72 -5.98 -17.36 15.40
N GLY A 73 -5.21 -18.15 14.64
CA GLY A 73 -5.62 -19.47 14.17
C GLY A 73 -6.24 -19.51 12.77
N ILE A 74 -6.31 -18.38 12.05
CA ILE A 74 -6.74 -18.38 10.64
C ILE A 74 -5.62 -19.02 9.81
N LYS A 75 -5.80 -20.28 9.38
CA LYS A 75 -4.82 -20.97 8.53
C LYS A 75 -5.08 -20.68 7.06
N ASN A 76 -4.43 -19.65 6.53
CA ASN A 76 -4.49 -19.29 5.11
C ASN A 76 -3.08 -19.25 4.50
N LYS A 77 -2.86 -20.03 3.43
CA LYS A 77 -1.57 -20.14 2.74
C LYS A 77 -1.20 -18.85 1.99
N ASP A 78 -2.19 -18.12 1.49
CA ASP A 78 -1.99 -16.85 0.78
C ASP A 78 -1.54 -15.77 1.77
N LEU A 79 -2.15 -15.68 2.96
CA LEU A 79 -1.70 -14.77 4.03
C LEU A 79 -0.27 -15.08 4.49
N SER A 80 0.05 -16.37 4.65
CA SER A 80 1.41 -16.81 5.02
C SER A 80 2.42 -16.42 3.94
N SER A 81 2.06 -16.61 2.67
CA SER A 81 2.89 -16.25 1.53
C SER A 81 3.05 -14.73 1.40
N ALA A 82 1.99 -13.96 1.63
CA ALA A 82 2.04 -12.50 1.62
C ALA A 82 2.98 -11.97 2.71
N LYS A 83 2.91 -12.52 3.92
CA LYS A 83 3.81 -12.18 5.04
C LYS A 83 5.29 -12.40 4.66
N ILE A 84 5.61 -13.55 4.06
CA ILE A 84 6.97 -13.87 3.62
C ILE A 84 7.43 -12.90 2.51
N LYS A 85 6.58 -12.64 1.52
CA LYS A 85 6.89 -11.71 0.43
C LYS A 85 7.20 -10.30 0.93
N ILE A 86 6.41 -9.78 1.87
CA ILE A 86 6.64 -8.45 2.46
C ILE A 86 7.95 -8.45 3.27
N LYS A 87 8.20 -9.47 4.11
CA LYS A 87 9.45 -9.59 4.87
C LYS A 87 10.68 -9.56 3.97
N GLU A 88 10.66 -10.32 2.86
CA GLU A 88 11.77 -10.32 1.90
C GLU A 88 11.87 -9.00 1.11
N LYS A 89 10.74 -8.39 0.72
CA LYS A 89 10.71 -7.08 0.03
C LYS A 89 11.48 -5.99 0.79
N TYR A 90 11.41 -6.01 2.11
CA TYR A 90 12.05 -5.02 2.99
C TYR A 90 13.35 -5.49 3.63
N ARG A 91 13.87 -6.66 3.25
CA ARG A 91 15.13 -7.18 3.78
C ARG A 91 16.28 -6.21 3.49
N GLY A 92 16.90 -5.69 4.54
CA GLY A 92 18.00 -4.72 4.44
C GLY A 92 17.60 -3.35 3.90
N LYS A 93 16.30 -3.04 3.78
CA LYS A 93 15.85 -1.72 3.33
C LYS A 93 15.90 -0.70 4.47
N ASN A 94 16.57 0.42 4.19
CA ASN A 94 16.54 1.63 5.01
C ASN A 94 15.78 2.72 4.25
N ILE A 95 14.73 3.26 4.87
CA ILE A 95 13.90 4.33 4.28
C ILE A 95 13.91 5.49 5.28
N LEU A 96 14.48 6.63 4.89
CA LEU A 96 14.60 7.83 5.73
C LEU A 96 15.22 7.54 7.12
N GLY A 97 16.22 6.67 7.18
CA GLY A 97 16.89 6.28 8.43
C GLY A 97 16.22 5.12 9.17
N ILE A 98 15.02 4.69 8.76
CA ILE A 98 14.28 3.59 9.38
C ILE A 98 14.67 2.26 8.72
N ASP A 99 15.20 1.34 9.52
CA ASP A 99 15.54 -0.02 9.09
C ASP A 99 14.30 -0.94 9.16
N PHE A 100 13.53 -0.97 8.07
CA PHE A 100 12.34 -1.81 7.96
C PHE A 100 12.68 -3.31 8.02
N GLY A 101 13.87 -3.71 7.55
CA GLY A 101 14.33 -5.09 7.65
C GLY A 101 14.39 -5.58 9.10
N LYS A 102 14.94 -4.76 10.01
CA LYS A 102 14.93 -5.05 11.45
C LYS A 102 13.54 -5.08 12.05
N ILE A 103 12.63 -4.21 11.61
CA ILE A 103 11.25 -4.19 12.11
C ILE A 103 10.58 -5.55 11.88
N TYR A 104 10.63 -6.08 10.66
CA TYR A 104 9.98 -7.36 10.33
C TYR A 104 10.64 -8.59 10.97
N LEU A 105 11.92 -8.51 11.36
CA LEU A 105 12.61 -9.59 12.10
C LEU A 105 12.09 -9.73 13.55
N ASN A 106 11.41 -8.73 14.10
CA ASN A 106 10.86 -8.81 15.47
C ASN A 106 9.54 -9.60 15.58
N PHE A 107 8.99 -10.08 14.45
CA PHE A 107 7.71 -10.81 14.40
C PHE A 107 7.90 -12.33 14.23
N ASP A 108 9.10 -12.82 14.54
CA ASP A 108 9.45 -14.25 14.54
C ASP A 108 8.99 -14.95 15.83
#